data_AF-F8PHC7-F1
#
_entry.id   AF-F8PHC7-F1
#
_cell.length_a   1.000
_cell.length_b   1.000
_cell.length_c   1.000
_cell.angle_alpha   90.00
_cell.angle_beta   90.00
_cell.angle_gamma   90.00
#
_symmetry.space_group_name_H-M   'P 1'
#
loop_
_entity.id
_entity.type
_entity.pdbx_description
1 polymer ?
#
loop_
_entity_poly.entity_id
_entity_poly.type
_entity_poly.pdbx_seq_one_letter_code
_entity_poly.pdbx_strand_id
1 'polypeptide(L)'
;MTYTSIEQNESLRACSVEATTQVEDLNARIMENHSSQQHKHYFEYAETAVKGLFSKKTVNTQLYGIHNGWARDIAITFHSYNEMENTLRAACSLCVQFQNGHVSAKFLGKKFNFEFVYRDPWQVYQNWITDRTLAPFIMPYPTRKYFCSQNGRIVIKIPNASGNGGGVLIGYMAVPADPGDPSDRNAFETVQWACFKREVYHKVFRVIFKSLQERASHGEAMECGDEVKRITYPGIPIKALDGGEICATTATRAALANYPCPKLGQQQQCSKYLQIVPKHTIEARRSISYKTMGFMRQRQMGKTSLAATP
;
A
#
# COMPACT_ATOMS: atom_id res chain seq x y z
N MET A 1 17.82 24.48 0.30
CA MET A 1 16.66 23.82 0.95
C MET A 1 16.97 22.35 1.03
N THR A 2 17.11 21.83 2.23
CA THR A 2 17.66 20.52 2.53
C THR A 2 16.66 19.41 2.24
N TYR A 3 17.05 18.43 1.41
CA TYR A 3 16.28 17.24 1.02
C TYR A 3 15.74 16.41 2.20
N THR A 4 16.31 16.58 3.39
CA THR A 4 15.94 15.88 4.63
C THR A 4 14.53 16.20 5.17
N SER A 5 13.94 17.37 4.86
CA SER A 5 12.60 17.71 5.38
C SER A 5 11.46 17.10 4.58
N ILE A 6 11.70 16.72 3.32
CA ILE A 6 10.69 16.09 2.45
C ILE A 6 10.54 14.61 2.81
N GLU A 7 11.66 13.90 3.00
CA GLU A 7 11.66 12.47 3.37
C GLU A 7 11.06 12.23 4.77
N GLN A 8 11.31 13.14 5.72
CA GLN A 8 10.67 13.08 7.05
C GLN A 8 9.16 13.32 6.96
N ASN A 9 8.71 14.24 6.09
CA ASN A 9 7.29 14.47 5.86
C ASN A 9 6.61 13.30 5.15
N GLU A 10 7.29 12.66 4.19
CA GLU A 10 6.80 11.48 3.48
C GLU A 10 6.72 10.24 4.37
N SER A 11 7.70 10.06 5.27
CA SER A 11 7.68 9.01 6.30
C SER A 11 6.53 9.21 7.31
N LEU A 12 6.32 10.45 7.78
CA LEU A 12 5.18 10.80 8.64
C LEU A 12 3.83 10.65 7.90
N ARG A 13 3.77 10.95 6.61
CA ARG A 13 2.60 10.72 5.73
C ARG A 13 2.27 9.24 5.56
N ALA A 14 3.26 8.41 5.29
CA ALA A 14 3.06 6.97 5.14
C ALA A 14 2.61 6.35 6.47
N CYS A 15 3.23 6.77 7.57
CA CYS A 15 2.89 6.32 8.91
C CYS A 15 1.47 6.75 9.34
N SER A 16 1.04 7.98 9.02
CA SER A 16 -0.30 8.45 9.36
C SER A 16 -1.40 7.74 8.56
N VAL A 17 -1.19 7.49 7.26
CA VAL A 17 -2.15 6.78 6.40
C VAL A 17 -2.34 5.31 6.81
N GLU A 18 -1.26 4.66 7.27
CA GLU A 18 -1.34 3.28 7.76
C GLU A 18 -1.99 3.16 9.14
N ALA A 19 -1.70 4.10 10.04
CA ALA A 19 -2.39 4.17 11.33
C ALA A 19 -3.91 4.29 11.12
N THR A 20 -4.35 5.08 10.12
CA THR A 20 -5.76 5.16 9.73
C THR A 20 -6.32 3.81 9.26
N THR A 21 -5.60 3.09 8.40
CA THR A 21 -6.10 1.84 7.79
C THR A 21 -6.15 0.66 8.78
N GLN A 22 -5.19 0.57 9.70
CA GLN A 22 -5.18 -0.49 10.73
C GLN A 22 -6.24 -0.25 11.81
N VAL A 23 -6.57 1.01 12.09
CA VAL A 23 -7.56 1.42 13.10
C VAL A 23 -8.99 1.38 12.55
N GLU A 24 -9.22 1.71 11.28
CA GLU A 24 -10.54 1.63 10.64
C GLU A 24 -11.13 0.20 10.62
N ASP A 25 -10.29 -0.83 10.44
CA ASP A 25 -10.74 -2.23 10.39
C ASP A 25 -10.97 -2.84 11.78
N LEU A 26 -10.21 -2.37 12.79
CA LEU A 26 -10.46 -2.67 14.21
C LEU A 26 -11.77 -2.00 14.69
N ASN A 27 -12.00 -0.75 14.26
CA ASN A 27 -13.15 0.05 14.64
C ASN A 27 -14.46 -0.41 14.00
N ALA A 28 -14.43 -0.99 12.79
CA ALA A 28 -15.63 -1.52 12.15
C ALA A 28 -16.24 -2.74 12.86
N ARG A 29 -15.48 -3.39 13.76
CA ARG A 29 -15.91 -4.61 14.49
C ARG A 29 -15.96 -4.46 16.02
N ILE A 30 -15.39 -3.41 16.59
CA ILE A 30 -15.62 -2.95 17.98
C ILE A 30 -16.93 -2.11 18.08
N MET A 31 -17.81 -2.21 17.09
CA MET A 31 -19.10 -1.50 16.96
C MET A 31 -20.18 -1.93 17.97
N GLU A 32 -19.81 -2.45 19.14
CA GLU A 32 -20.72 -2.63 20.28
C GLU A 32 -20.41 -1.71 21.46
N ASN A 33 -19.32 -0.93 21.44
CA ASN A 33 -19.01 0.03 22.51
C ASN A 33 -18.90 1.47 21.98
N HIS A 34 -19.72 2.35 22.56
CA HIS A 34 -19.90 3.78 22.25
C HIS A 34 -18.63 4.66 22.28
N SER A 35 -17.45 4.13 22.61
CA SER A 35 -16.19 4.89 22.76
C SER A 35 -15.34 5.00 21.49
N SER A 36 -15.67 4.28 20.41
CA SER A 36 -14.79 4.15 19.22
C SER A 36 -15.07 5.15 18.08
N GLN A 37 -16.28 5.74 18.00
CA GLN A 37 -16.60 6.76 16.98
C GLN A 37 -15.80 8.06 17.18
N GLN A 38 -15.47 8.41 18.42
CA GLN A 38 -14.69 9.61 18.72
C GLN A 38 -13.31 9.57 18.05
N HIS A 39 -12.63 8.42 18.00
CA HIS A 39 -11.26 8.31 17.48
C HIS A 39 -11.12 8.46 15.96
N LYS A 40 -12.17 8.17 15.18
CA LYS A 40 -12.12 8.26 13.71
C LYS A 40 -11.91 9.69 13.22
N HIS A 41 -12.58 10.65 13.84
CA HIS A 41 -12.52 12.07 13.45
C HIS A 41 -11.13 12.69 13.62
N TYR A 42 -10.30 12.16 14.53
CA TYR A 42 -8.91 12.59 14.72
C TYR A 42 -8.04 12.29 13.51
N PHE A 43 -8.10 11.04 13.04
CA PHE A 43 -7.27 10.57 11.94
C PHE A 43 -7.68 11.26 10.66
N GLU A 44 -8.98 11.40 10.39
CA GLU A 44 -9.47 12.09 9.18
C GLU A 44 -9.00 13.54 9.10
N TYR A 45 -9.06 14.29 10.21
CA TYR A 45 -8.59 15.67 10.23
C TYR A 45 -7.07 15.76 10.07
N ALA A 46 -6.32 14.97 10.86
CA ALA A 46 -4.86 14.99 10.83
C ALA A 46 -4.32 14.54 9.46
N GLU A 47 -4.91 13.51 8.87
CA GLU A 47 -4.59 13.03 7.52
C GLU A 47 -4.87 14.11 6.47
N THR A 48 -6.03 14.78 6.55
CA THR A 48 -6.38 15.88 5.65
C THR A 48 -5.37 17.02 5.75
N ALA A 49 -4.98 17.41 6.97
CA ALA A 49 -3.99 18.46 7.19
C ALA A 49 -2.62 18.09 6.61
N VAL A 50 -2.17 16.86 6.82
CA VAL A 50 -0.86 16.36 6.37
C VAL A 50 -0.81 16.13 4.85
N LYS A 51 -1.84 15.50 4.27
CA LYS A 51 -1.96 15.30 2.82
C LYS A 51 -2.15 16.63 2.09
N GLY A 52 -2.95 17.51 2.67
CA GLY A 52 -3.23 18.85 2.14
C GLY A 52 -2.08 19.85 2.30
N LEU A 53 -0.97 19.48 2.95
CA LEU A 53 0.17 20.38 3.24
C LEU A 53 -0.27 21.66 3.95
N PHE A 54 -1.22 21.55 4.88
CA PHE A 54 -1.71 22.72 5.60
C PHE A 54 -0.59 23.32 6.43
N SER A 55 -0.46 24.65 6.34
CA SER A 55 0.51 25.38 7.16
C SER A 55 0.16 25.26 8.65
N LYS A 56 1.16 25.35 9.53
CA LYS A 56 0.94 25.36 11.00
C LYS A 56 -0.09 26.42 11.40
N LYS A 57 -0.04 27.58 10.75
CA LYS A 57 -0.99 28.68 10.97
C LYS A 57 -2.42 28.26 10.59
N THR A 58 -2.59 27.65 9.42
CA THR A 58 -3.90 27.17 8.93
C THR A 58 -4.51 26.14 9.88
N VAL A 59 -3.72 25.15 10.32
CA VAL A 59 -4.18 24.13 11.26
C VAL A 59 -4.57 24.75 12.60
N ASN A 60 -3.74 25.63 13.17
CA ASN A 60 -4.07 26.32 14.41
C ASN A 60 -5.34 27.17 14.30
N THR A 61 -5.54 27.89 13.19
CA THR A 61 -6.75 28.69 12.97
C THR A 61 -7.99 27.80 12.87
N GLN A 62 -7.92 26.68 12.16
CA GLN A 62 -9.03 25.73 12.05
C GLN A 62 -9.35 25.09 13.40
N LEU A 63 -8.34 24.60 14.13
CA LEU A 63 -8.53 24.02 15.46
C LEU A 63 -9.11 25.04 16.44
N TYR A 64 -8.61 26.28 16.43
CA TYR A 64 -9.18 27.35 17.24
C TYR A 64 -10.66 27.57 16.91
N GLY A 65 -11.01 27.67 15.62
CA GLY A 65 -12.40 27.84 15.19
C GLY A 65 -13.31 26.68 15.63
N ILE A 66 -12.86 25.44 15.42
CA ILE A 66 -13.57 24.22 15.83
C ILE A 66 -13.89 24.28 17.33
N HIS A 67 -12.87 24.55 18.16
CA HIS A 67 -12.97 24.61 19.62
C HIS A 67 -13.71 25.84 20.16
N ASN A 68 -13.87 26.90 19.37
CA ASN A 68 -14.50 28.16 19.78
C ASN A 68 -15.78 28.48 18.99
N GLY A 69 -16.54 27.44 18.63
CA GLY A 69 -17.94 27.59 18.19
C GLY A 69 -18.23 27.33 16.71
N TRP A 70 -17.25 26.94 15.90
CA TRP A 70 -17.54 26.42 14.54
C TRP A 70 -18.19 25.04 14.59
N ALA A 71 -18.00 24.29 15.67
CA ALA A 71 -18.63 23.00 15.92
C ALA A 71 -19.22 22.95 17.34
N ARG A 72 -20.27 22.16 17.53
CA ARG A 72 -20.95 21.96 18.83
C ARG A 72 -20.55 20.64 19.49
N ASP A 73 -20.49 19.58 18.70
CA ASP A 73 -20.10 18.23 19.15
C ASP A 73 -18.67 17.92 18.66
N ILE A 74 -17.68 18.36 19.44
CA ILE A 74 -16.27 18.28 19.05
C ILE A 74 -15.69 16.95 19.51
N ALA A 75 -15.38 16.09 18.56
CA ALA A 75 -14.70 14.82 18.83
C ALA A 75 -13.16 14.94 18.83
N ILE A 76 -12.59 16.02 18.31
CA ILE A 76 -11.13 16.25 18.21
C ILE A 76 -10.60 16.83 19.52
N THR A 77 -9.60 16.22 20.16
CA THR A 77 -9.01 16.69 21.44
C THR A 77 -7.68 17.45 21.34
N PHE A 78 -6.98 17.45 20.20
CA PHE A 78 -5.81 18.33 20.04
C PHE A 78 -6.26 19.76 19.69
N HIS A 79 -5.63 20.76 20.31
CA HIS A 79 -5.98 22.18 20.19
C HIS A 79 -4.98 22.95 19.33
N SER A 80 -3.84 22.34 19.01
CA SER A 80 -2.80 22.96 18.21
C SER A 80 -2.15 21.98 17.24
N TYR A 81 -1.48 22.53 16.23
CA TYR A 81 -0.61 21.79 15.32
C TYR A 81 0.44 20.99 16.08
N ASN A 82 1.01 21.56 17.15
CA ASN A 82 2.06 20.88 17.92
C ASN A 82 1.51 19.68 18.68
N GLU A 83 0.32 19.79 19.26
CA GLU A 83 -0.37 18.65 19.88
C GLU A 83 -0.76 17.59 18.85
N MET A 84 -1.28 17.99 17.70
CA MET A 84 -1.57 17.08 16.59
C MET A 84 -0.30 16.34 16.15
N GLU A 85 0.80 17.06 15.93
CA GLU A 85 2.09 16.50 15.52
C GLU A 85 2.66 15.55 16.58
N ASN A 86 2.60 15.91 17.86
CA ASN A 86 3.04 15.05 18.95
C ASN A 86 2.18 13.78 19.07
N THR A 87 0.87 13.90 18.88
CA THR A 87 -0.04 12.75 18.86
C THR A 87 0.28 11.82 17.70
N LEU A 88 0.52 12.37 16.49
CA LEU A 88 0.95 11.59 15.34
C LEU A 88 2.31 10.91 15.56
N ARG A 89 3.28 11.60 16.18
CA ARG A 89 4.58 10.99 16.52
C ARG A 89 4.43 9.86 17.53
N ALA A 90 3.60 10.04 18.56
CA ALA A 90 3.30 9.00 19.54
C ALA A 90 2.64 7.78 18.87
N ALA A 91 1.62 8.01 18.03
CA ALA A 91 0.99 6.96 17.25
C ALA A 91 2.00 6.26 16.32
N CYS A 92 2.87 7.03 15.66
CA CYS A 92 3.90 6.47 14.80
C CYS A 92 4.89 5.58 15.55
N SER A 93 5.21 5.89 16.81
CA SER A 93 6.11 5.06 17.62
C SER A 93 5.57 3.66 17.94
N LEU A 94 4.26 3.43 17.78
CA LEU A 94 3.63 2.11 17.90
C LEU A 94 3.87 1.23 16.66
N CYS A 95 4.21 1.85 15.53
CA CYS A 95 4.53 1.16 14.29
C CYS A 95 6.04 0.95 14.17
N VAL A 96 6.43 -0.06 13.39
CA VAL A 96 7.83 -0.26 13.00
C VAL A 96 8.31 0.94 12.19
N GLN A 97 9.43 1.52 12.61
CA GLN A 97 9.98 2.73 11.98
C GLN A 97 10.63 2.42 10.63
N PHE A 98 10.57 3.40 9.72
CA PHE A 98 11.38 3.36 8.51
C PHE A 98 12.87 3.48 8.86
N GLN A 99 13.68 2.73 8.12
CA GLN A 99 15.13 2.72 8.17
C GLN A 99 15.71 2.92 6.77
N ASN A 100 16.95 3.37 6.71
CA ASN A 100 17.65 3.60 5.46
C ASN A 100 18.25 2.29 4.94
N GLY A 101 18.00 2.01 3.66
CA GLY A 101 18.64 0.96 2.88
C GLY A 101 19.59 1.56 1.86
N HIS A 102 20.65 0.83 1.56
CA HIS A 102 21.60 1.19 0.52
C HIS A 102 21.79 0.05 -0.46
N VAL A 103 21.91 0.36 -1.75
CA VAL A 103 22.37 -0.60 -2.76
C VAL A 103 23.29 0.09 -3.75
N SER A 104 24.14 -0.68 -4.42
CA SER A 104 24.93 -0.17 -5.53
C SER A 104 24.86 -1.10 -6.73
N ALA A 105 24.88 -0.54 -7.92
CA ALA A 105 24.88 -1.26 -9.19
C ALA A 105 25.83 -0.58 -10.17
N LYS A 106 26.36 -1.36 -11.13
CA LYS A 106 27.26 -0.84 -12.15
C LYS A 106 26.51 -0.72 -13.47
N PHE A 107 26.62 0.42 -14.13
CA PHE A 107 26.09 0.63 -15.48
C PHE A 107 27.16 1.31 -16.32
N LEU A 108 27.49 0.71 -17.47
CA LEU A 108 28.54 1.19 -18.37
C LEU A 108 29.88 1.49 -17.65
N GLY A 109 30.29 0.59 -16.75
CA GLY A 109 31.52 0.74 -15.96
C GLY A 109 31.44 1.72 -14.78
N LYS A 110 30.41 2.58 -14.73
CA LYS A 110 30.20 3.53 -13.64
C LYS A 110 29.39 2.88 -12.51
N LYS A 111 29.82 3.07 -11.26
CA LYS A 111 29.08 2.63 -10.07
C LYS A 111 28.06 3.70 -9.69
N PHE A 112 26.82 3.27 -9.50
CA PHE A 112 25.72 4.08 -8.99
C PHE A 112 25.36 3.57 -7.59
N ASN A 113 25.16 4.48 -6.66
CA ASN A 113 24.70 4.20 -5.32
C ASN A 113 23.26 4.72 -5.17
N PHE A 114 22.43 3.96 -4.50
CA PHE A 114 21.03 4.29 -4.28
C PHE A 114 20.72 4.16 -2.80
N GLU A 115 20.08 5.20 -2.28
CA GLU A 115 19.50 5.24 -0.95
C GLU A 115 17.98 5.12 -1.09
N PHE A 116 17.36 4.42 -0.15
CA PHE A 116 15.92 4.26 -0.08
C PHE A 116 15.50 4.02 1.36
N VAL A 117 14.25 4.31 1.68
CA VAL A 117 13.67 4.06 3.01
C VAL A 117 12.75 2.83 2.96
N TYR A 118 12.85 1.98 3.98
CA TYR A 118 12.03 0.78 4.12
C TYR A 118 11.82 0.42 5.58
N ARG A 119 10.81 -0.40 5.87
CA ARG A 119 10.59 -1.05 7.16
C ARG A 119 10.95 -2.52 7.01
N ASP A 120 11.55 -3.11 8.04
CA ASP A 120 11.78 -4.54 8.03
C ASP A 120 10.44 -5.29 8.05
N PRO A 121 10.07 -6.03 6.98
CA PRO A 121 8.81 -6.77 6.94
C PRO A 121 8.69 -7.79 8.06
N TRP A 122 9.81 -8.31 8.55
CA TRP A 122 9.83 -9.24 9.67
C TRP A 122 9.42 -8.54 10.97
N GLN A 123 9.96 -7.36 11.24
CA GLN A 123 9.56 -6.58 12.42
C GLN A 123 8.08 -6.20 12.34
N VAL A 124 7.58 -5.84 11.15
CA VAL A 124 6.15 -5.54 10.96
C VAL A 124 5.30 -6.77 11.29
N TYR A 125 5.70 -7.93 10.77
CA TYR A 125 5.04 -9.20 11.05
C TYR A 125 5.06 -9.54 12.55
N GLN A 126 6.21 -9.37 13.22
CA GLN A 126 6.36 -9.58 14.65
C GLN A 126 5.43 -8.65 15.43
N ASN A 127 5.46 -7.36 15.13
CA ASN A 127 4.63 -6.37 15.82
C ASN A 127 3.15 -6.78 15.82
N TRP A 128 2.63 -7.23 14.67
CA TRP A 128 1.24 -7.66 14.57
C TRP A 128 0.95 -8.96 15.31
N ILE A 129 1.79 -9.98 15.17
CA ILE A 129 1.50 -11.31 15.72
C ILE A 129 1.72 -11.38 17.24
N THR A 130 2.53 -10.49 17.80
CA THR A 130 2.74 -10.37 19.24
C THR A 130 1.78 -9.39 19.91
N ASP A 131 1.03 -8.60 19.15
CA ASP A 131 0.07 -7.64 19.70
C ASP A 131 -1.16 -8.37 20.27
N ARG A 132 -1.36 -8.21 21.59
CA ARG A 132 -2.47 -8.80 22.33
C ARG A 132 -3.83 -8.31 21.83
N THR A 133 -3.91 -7.06 21.37
CA THR A 133 -5.14 -6.45 20.86
C THR A 133 -5.52 -7.00 19.48
N LEU A 134 -4.53 -7.44 18.69
CA LEU A 134 -4.77 -8.05 17.38
C LEU A 134 -4.99 -9.57 17.45
N ALA A 135 -4.54 -10.22 18.52
CA ALA A 135 -4.62 -11.67 18.68
C ALA A 135 -6.01 -12.29 18.42
N PRO A 136 -7.14 -11.70 18.89
CA PRO A 136 -8.48 -12.23 18.59
C PRO A 136 -8.87 -12.21 17.10
N PHE A 137 -8.18 -11.39 16.30
CA PHE A 137 -8.43 -11.23 14.86
C PHE A 137 -7.50 -12.09 14.00
N ILE A 138 -6.45 -12.66 14.58
CA ILE A 138 -5.49 -13.51 13.90
C ILE A 138 -6.03 -14.95 13.91
N MET A 139 -6.19 -15.54 12.73
CA MET A 139 -6.60 -16.94 12.58
C MET A 139 -5.38 -17.84 12.39
N PRO A 140 -4.91 -18.55 13.42
CA PRO A 140 -3.83 -19.51 13.26
C PRO A 140 -4.28 -20.69 12.39
N TYR A 141 -3.40 -21.18 11.51
CA TYR A 141 -3.65 -22.31 10.60
C TYR A 141 -4.91 -22.17 9.73
N PRO A 142 -5.00 -21.15 8.86
CA PRO A 142 -6.15 -20.97 7.98
C PRO A 142 -6.23 -22.14 6.99
N THR A 143 -6.97 -23.18 7.37
CA THR A 143 -7.02 -24.45 6.63
C THR A 143 -7.83 -24.31 5.35
N ARG A 144 -8.79 -23.36 5.33
CA ARG A 144 -9.62 -22.89 4.21
C ARG A 144 -10.45 -21.67 4.67
N LYS A 145 -10.63 -20.66 3.82
CA LYS A 145 -11.54 -19.54 4.10
C LYS A 145 -12.99 -19.94 3.74
N TYR A 146 -13.89 -19.90 4.71
CA TYR A 146 -15.32 -20.16 4.53
C TYR A 146 -16.13 -18.91 4.89
N PHE A 147 -17.18 -18.64 4.13
CA PHE A 147 -18.20 -17.67 4.52
C PHE A 147 -19.31 -18.47 5.21
N CYS A 148 -19.55 -18.16 6.49
CA CYS A 148 -20.62 -18.76 7.26
C CYS A 148 -21.79 -17.78 7.31
N SER A 149 -22.89 -18.14 6.66
CA SER A 149 -24.20 -17.48 6.83
C SER A 149 -25.16 -18.45 7.51
N GLN A 150 -26.26 -17.93 8.07
CA GLN A 150 -27.27 -18.69 8.83
C GLN A 150 -27.80 -19.95 8.10
N ASN A 151 -27.63 -20.03 6.78
CA ASN A 151 -28.14 -21.13 5.93
C ASN A 151 -27.06 -22.07 5.35
N GLY A 152 -25.80 -22.04 5.82
CA GLY A 152 -24.77 -23.02 5.45
C GLY A 152 -23.37 -22.48 5.19
N ARG A 153 -22.42 -23.40 4.91
CA ARG A 153 -20.98 -23.12 4.65
C ARG A 153 -20.69 -23.00 3.16
N ILE A 154 -20.22 -21.84 2.70
CA ILE A 154 -19.77 -21.62 1.31
C ILE A 154 -18.24 -21.56 1.28
N VAL A 155 -17.61 -22.33 0.39
CA VAL A 155 -16.17 -22.21 0.09
C VAL A 155 -15.95 -20.88 -0.64
N ILE A 156 -15.21 -19.95 -0.03
CA ILE A 156 -14.93 -18.65 -0.64
C ILE A 156 -13.94 -18.84 -1.79
N LYS A 157 -14.41 -18.82 -3.04
CA LYS A 157 -13.57 -18.51 -4.22
C LYS A 157 -13.25 -17.02 -4.17
N ILE A 158 -12.24 -16.64 -3.38
CA ILE A 158 -11.80 -15.26 -3.02
C ILE A 158 -12.32 -14.18 -4.00
N PRO A 159 -13.49 -13.57 -3.72
CA PRO A 159 -13.94 -12.39 -4.43
C PRO A 159 -13.89 -11.22 -3.44
N ASN A 160 -12.77 -10.51 -3.43
CA ASN A 160 -12.49 -9.33 -2.64
C ASN A 160 -12.68 -9.47 -1.11
N ALA A 161 -11.67 -9.00 -0.39
CA ALA A 161 -11.72 -8.88 1.06
C ALA A 161 -13.03 -8.19 1.49
N SER A 162 -13.58 -8.63 2.61
CA SER A 162 -14.77 -8.08 3.28
C SER A 162 -14.59 -6.64 3.79
N GLY A 163 -13.75 -5.83 3.14
CA GLY A 163 -13.19 -4.59 3.67
C GLY A 163 -11.97 -4.81 4.57
N ASN A 164 -11.74 -6.03 5.08
CA ASN A 164 -10.70 -6.35 6.08
C ASN A 164 -9.27 -6.48 5.54
N GLY A 165 -9.00 -5.90 4.38
CA GLY A 165 -7.67 -5.93 3.77
C GLY A 165 -6.99 -4.59 4.00
N GLY A 166 -6.18 -4.49 5.05
CA GLY A 166 -5.26 -3.37 5.24
C GLY A 166 -4.02 -3.48 4.35
N GLY A 167 -3.46 -2.33 3.97
CA GLY A 167 -2.15 -2.25 3.34
C GLY A 167 -1.11 -1.72 4.32
N VAL A 168 0.13 -2.17 4.21
CA VAL A 168 1.28 -1.57 4.88
C VAL A 168 2.30 -1.18 3.82
N LEU A 169 2.78 0.07 3.85
CA LEU A 169 3.91 0.53 3.07
C LEU A 169 5.19 -0.01 3.72
N ILE A 170 5.76 -0.99 3.05
CA ILE A 170 7.02 -1.61 3.48
C ILE A 170 8.23 -0.77 3.06
N GLY A 171 8.13 0.05 2.02
CA GLY A 171 9.26 0.85 1.58
C GLY A 171 9.07 1.46 0.21
N TYR A 172 10.00 2.33 -0.13
CA TYR A 172 10.05 3.03 -1.40
C TYR A 172 11.11 2.39 -2.30
N MET A 173 10.82 2.32 -3.60
CA MET A 173 11.77 1.79 -4.56
C MET A 173 12.72 2.89 -5.03
N ALA A 174 14.01 2.57 -5.06
CA ALA A 174 14.99 3.43 -5.69
C ALA A 174 14.73 3.53 -7.20
N VAL A 175 14.49 4.73 -7.70
CA VAL A 175 14.29 5.01 -9.13
C VAL A 175 15.60 5.57 -9.70
N PRO A 176 16.30 4.82 -10.58
CA PRO A 176 17.52 5.34 -11.19
C PRO A 176 17.23 6.54 -12.07
N ALA A 177 17.94 7.64 -11.82
CA ALA A 177 17.93 8.81 -12.68
C ALA A 177 18.53 8.43 -14.04
N ASP A 178 17.80 8.77 -15.10
CA ASP A 178 18.23 8.44 -16.45
C ASP A 178 19.44 9.31 -16.87
N PRO A 179 20.56 8.72 -17.30
CA PRO A 179 21.76 9.49 -17.66
C PRO A 179 21.63 10.26 -18.98
N GLY A 180 20.55 10.08 -19.75
CA GLY A 180 20.32 10.79 -21.02
C GLY A 180 18.86 10.80 -21.44
N ASP A 181 18.55 11.50 -22.54
CA ASP A 181 17.19 11.54 -23.09
C ASP A 181 16.77 10.14 -23.59
N PRO A 182 15.59 9.62 -23.19
CA PRO A 182 15.01 8.40 -23.77
C PRO A 182 14.93 8.38 -25.29
N SER A 183 14.76 9.54 -25.91
CA SER A 183 14.58 9.69 -27.36
C SER A 183 15.87 9.48 -28.14
N ASP A 184 17.02 9.72 -27.51
CA ASP A 184 18.34 9.61 -28.14
C ASP A 184 18.91 8.18 -28.12
N ARG A 185 18.27 7.26 -27.38
CA ARG A 185 18.77 5.89 -27.21
C ARG A 185 18.36 4.98 -28.36
N ASN A 186 19.32 4.20 -28.83
CA ASN A 186 19.01 3.09 -29.73
C ASN A 186 18.31 1.94 -28.99
N ALA A 187 17.81 0.96 -29.74
CA ALA A 187 17.07 -0.18 -29.19
C ALA A 187 17.92 -1.00 -28.20
N PHE A 188 19.22 -1.14 -28.46
CA PHE A 188 20.14 -1.88 -27.60
C PHE A 188 20.38 -1.18 -26.27
N GLU A 189 20.64 0.13 -26.29
CA GLU A 189 20.81 0.97 -25.10
C GLU A 189 19.54 1.03 -24.25
N THR A 190 18.38 1.07 -24.89
CA THR A 190 17.07 1.01 -24.23
C THR A 190 16.91 -0.29 -23.43
N VAL A 191 17.28 -1.42 -24.03
CA VAL A 191 17.23 -2.73 -23.35
C VAL A 191 18.26 -2.81 -22.23
N GLN A 192 19.49 -2.32 -22.44
CA GLN A 192 20.51 -2.28 -21.40
C GLN A 192 20.07 -1.46 -20.19
N TRP A 193 19.49 -0.27 -20.43
CA TRP A 193 18.94 0.57 -19.37
C TRP A 193 17.79 -0.11 -18.62
N ALA A 194 16.88 -0.77 -19.33
CA ALA A 194 15.79 -1.52 -18.71
C ALA A 194 16.33 -2.66 -17.81
N CYS A 195 17.35 -3.40 -18.26
CA CYS A 195 18.01 -4.43 -17.47
C CYS A 195 18.69 -3.86 -16.22
N PHE A 196 19.37 -2.71 -16.34
CA PHE A 196 19.97 -2.03 -15.20
C PHE A 196 18.92 -1.61 -14.15
N LYS A 197 17.81 -1.01 -14.57
CA LYS A 197 16.71 -0.66 -13.65
C LYS A 197 16.20 -1.89 -12.89
N ARG A 198 16.05 -3.03 -13.59
CA ARG A 198 15.65 -4.30 -12.97
C ARG A 198 16.67 -4.83 -11.97
N GLU A 199 17.96 -4.72 -12.27
CA GLU A 199 19.04 -5.08 -11.34
C GLU A 199 18.94 -4.27 -10.04
N VAL A 200 18.76 -2.95 -10.15
CA VAL A 200 18.57 -2.08 -8.97
C VAL A 200 17.32 -2.51 -8.20
N TYR A 201 16.20 -2.73 -8.88
CA TYR A 201 14.94 -3.18 -8.29
C TYR A 201 15.12 -4.47 -7.46
N HIS A 202 15.79 -5.47 -8.02
CA HIS A 202 16.05 -6.75 -7.35
C HIS A 202 17.02 -6.62 -6.17
N LYS A 203 18.01 -5.72 -6.28
CA LYS A 203 18.92 -5.43 -5.16
C LYS A 203 18.17 -4.78 -4.00
N VAL A 204 17.25 -3.85 -4.27
CA VAL A 204 16.38 -3.24 -3.24
C VAL A 204 15.52 -4.31 -2.58
N PHE A 205 14.83 -5.16 -3.36
CA PHE A 205 14.05 -6.28 -2.81
C PHE A 205 14.87 -7.24 -1.96
N ARG A 206 16.12 -7.51 -2.36
CA ARG A 206 17.02 -8.36 -1.58
C ARG A 206 17.30 -7.77 -0.20
N VAL A 207 17.41 -6.44 -0.07
CA VAL A 207 17.57 -5.77 1.23
C VAL A 207 16.28 -5.83 2.03
N ILE A 208 15.16 -5.40 1.44
CA ILE A 208 13.85 -5.33 2.11
C ILE A 208 13.42 -6.70 2.65
N PHE A 209 13.49 -7.74 1.82
CA PHE A 209 13.01 -9.08 2.20
C PHE A 209 14.08 -9.98 2.80
N LYS A 210 15.28 -9.45 3.10
CA LYS A 210 16.40 -10.25 3.62
C LYS A 210 16.02 -11.02 4.89
N SER A 211 15.35 -10.33 5.82
CA SER A 211 14.93 -10.87 7.11
C SER A 211 13.92 -12.01 6.98
N LEU A 212 13.15 -12.07 5.89
CA LEU A 212 12.16 -13.11 5.68
C LEU A 212 12.74 -14.41 5.09
N GLN A 213 13.90 -14.38 4.44
CA GLN A 213 14.40 -15.52 3.64
C GLN A 213 14.56 -16.82 4.43
N GLU A 214 15.32 -16.75 5.53
CA GLU A 214 15.56 -17.92 6.39
C GLU A 214 14.29 -18.35 7.12
N ARG A 215 13.51 -17.38 7.59
CA ARG A 215 12.30 -17.60 8.40
C ARG A 215 11.16 -18.19 7.58
N ALA A 216 11.03 -17.79 6.32
CA ALA A 216 10.06 -18.37 5.41
C ALA A 216 10.35 -19.86 5.13
N SER A 217 11.63 -20.26 5.22
CA SER A 217 12.07 -21.63 4.92
C SER A 217 12.05 -22.52 6.16
N HIS A 218 12.56 -22.02 7.29
CA HIS A 218 12.77 -22.81 8.50
C HIS A 218 11.73 -22.54 9.59
N GLY A 219 11.04 -21.40 9.52
CA GLY A 219 10.15 -20.90 10.57
C GLY A 219 10.91 -20.18 11.67
N GLU A 220 10.19 -19.40 12.47
CA GLU A 220 10.71 -18.77 13.70
C GLU A 220 9.77 -19.06 14.87
N ALA A 221 10.32 -19.56 15.98
CA ALA A 221 9.58 -19.76 17.21
C ALA A 221 9.35 -18.42 17.92
N MET A 222 8.10 -18.12 18.28
CA MET A 222 7.72 -16.90 18.99
C MET A 222 6.50 -17.10 19.87
N GLU A 223 6.38 -16.27 20.90
CA GLU A 223 5.18 -16.15 21.72
C GLU A 223 4.26 -15.11 21.11
N CYS A 224 3.05 -15.53 20.69
CA CYS A 224 2.08 -14.66 20.04
C CYS A 224 1.30 -13.82 21.07
N GLY A 225 0.52 -12.84 20.61
CA GLY A 225 -0.29 -11.96 21.47
C GLY A 225 -1.37 -12.68 22.30
N ASP A 226 -1.69 -13.93 22.00
CA ASP A 226 -2.55 -14.80 22.79
C ASP A 226 -1.78 -15.68 23.79
N GLU A 227 -0.52 -15.36 24.05
CA GLU A 227 0.38 -16.05 25.00
C GLU A 227 0.71 -17.51 24.60
N VAL A 228 0.36 -17.91 23.38
CA VAL A 228 0.67 -19.24 22.84
C VAL A 228 1.94 -19.18 21.99
N LYS A 229 2.88 -20.09 22.28
CA LYS A 229 4.12 -20.24 21.53
C LYS A 229 3.88 -21.01 20.22
N ARG A 230 4.31 -20.42 19.11
CA ARG A 230 4.14 -20.99 17.75
C ARG A 230 5.41 -20.89 16.95
N ILE A 231 5.58 -21.81 15.99
CA ILE A 231 6.54 -21.66 14.90
C ILE A 231 5.81 -20.96 13.75
N THR A 232 6.28 -19.78 13.38
CA THR A 232 5.65 -18.92 12.36
C THR A 232 6.49 -18.92 11.09
N TYR A 233 5.81 -18.99 9.95
CA TYR A 233 6.44 -18.98 8.63
C TYR A 233 5.92 -17.75 7.88
N PRO A 234 6.70 -16.65 7.81
CA PRO A 234 6.28 -15.49 7.04
C PRO A 234 6.23 -15.84 5.55
N GLY A 235 5.19 -15.37 4.86
CA GLY A 235 4.99 -15.64 3.44
C GLY A 235 4.25 -14.53 2.72
N ILE A 236 4.55 -14.36 1.43
CA ILE A 236 3.88 -13.40 0.54
C ILE A 236 3.07 -14.21 -0.47
N PRO A 237 1.77 -14.46 -0.20
CA PRO A 237 0.97 -15.36 -1.04
C PRO A 237 0.58 -14.75 -2.38
N ILE A 238 0.48 -13.41 -2.46
CA ILE A 238 0.04 -12.68 -3.65
C ILE A 238 0.96 -11.49 -3.86
N LYS A 239 1.40 -11.30 -5.11
CA LYS A 239 2.08 -10.09 -5.58
C LYS A 239 1.16 -9.41 -6.58
N ALA A 240 0.63 -8.24 -6.23
CA ALA A 240 -0.14 -7.40 -7.13
C ALA A 240 0.75 -6.24 -7.57
N LEU A 241 1.08 -6.20 -8.86
CA LEU A 241 2.00 -5.23 -9.45
C LEU A 241 1.40 -4.77 -10.78
N ASP A 242 1.73 -3.56 -11.21
CA ASP A 242 1.36 -3.12 -12.56
C ASP A 242 2.14 -3.92 -13.63
N GLY A 243 1.75 -3.76 -14.90
CA GLY A 243 2.35 -4.51 -16.00
C GLY A 243 3.86 -4.28 -16.18
N GLY A 244 4.37 -3.09 -15.86
CA GLY A 244 5.80 -2.78 -15.94
C GLY A 244 6.58 -3.38 -14.77
N GLU A 245 6.05 -3.22 -13.56
CA GLU A 245 6.65 -3.70 -12.31
C GLU A 245 6.65 -5.23 -12.22
N ILE A 246 5.57 -5.89 -12.65
CA ILE A 246 5.54 -7.35 -12.71
C ILE A 246 6.60 -7.87 -13.68
N CYS A 247 6.81 -7.17 -14.81
CA CYS A 247 7.83 -7.55 -15.77
C CYS A 247 9.23 -7.34 -15.23
N ALA A 248 9.45 -6.25 -14.49
CA ALA A 248 10.70 -6.01 -13.81
C ALA A 248 10.99 -7.10 -12.77
N THR A 249 10.03 -7.38 -11.89
CA THR A 249 10.13 -8.32 -10.76
C THR A 249 10.29 -9.78 -11.19
N THR A 250 9.68 -10.16 -12.32
CA THR A 250 9.75 -11.54 -12.86
C THR A 250 10.85 -11.70 -13.92
N ALA A 251 11.60 -10.64 -14.20
CA ALA A 251 12.56 -10.57 -15.30
C ALA A 251 11.96 -10.97 -16.67
N THR A 252 10.67 -10.69 -16.91
CA THR A 252 10.00 -10.97 -18.18
C THR A 252 10.10 -9.79 -19.15
N ARG A 253 9.97 -10.07 -20.45
CA ARG A 253 10.16 -9.09 -21.53
C ARG A 253 8.88 -8.31 -21.90
N ALA A 254 7.85 -8.33 -21.04
CA ALA A 254 6.57 -7.65 -21.29
C ALA A 254 6.01 -7.96 -22.69
N ALA A 255 5.66 -6.93 -23.47
CA ALA A 255 5.16 -7.05 -24.84
C ALA A 255 6.13 -7.75 -25.81
N LEU A 256 7.44 -7.81 -25.49
CA LEU A 256 8.46 -8.50 -26.26
C LEU A 256 8.74 -9.92 -25.76
N ALA A 257 7.94 -10.43 -24.81
CA ALA A 257 8.06 -11.81 -24.36
C ALA A 257 7.47 -12.77 -25.39
N ASN A 258 8.24 -13.80 -25.75
CA ASN A 258 7.76 -14.88 -26.61
C ASN A 258 6.64 -15.70 -25.95
N TYR A 259 6.50 -15.60 -24.63
CA TYR A 259 5.50 -16.30 -23.83
C TYR A 259 4.85 -15.34 -22.83
N PRO A 260 3.52 -15.37 -22.68
CA PRO A 260 2.80 -14.48 -21.77
C PRO A 260 3.02 -14.83 -20.29
N CYS A 261 3.51 -16.03 -19.97
CA CYS A 261 3.82 -16.45 -18.62
C CYS A 261 5.13 -17.25 -18.60
N PRO A 262 6.09 -16.96 -17.70
CA PRO A 262 7.32 -17.73 -17.59
C PRO A 262 7.09 -19.17 -17.07
N LYS A 263 5.93 -19.46 -16.47
CA LYS A 263 5.57 -20.79 -15.96
C LYS A 263 4.83 -21.65 -16.99
N LEU A 264 4.06 -21.03 -17.89
CA LEU A 264 3.31 -21.72 -18.95
C LEU A 264 4.15 -21.66 -20.21
N GLY A 265 5.03 -22.64 -20.37
CA GLY A 265 5.75 -22.85 -21.63
C GLY A 265 4.76 -23.12 -22.78
N GLN A 266 5.05 -22.52 -23.93
CA GLN A 266 4.38 -22.68 -25.23
C GLN A 266 3.16 -21.79 -25.52
N GLN A 267 3.35 -20.99 -26.57
CA GLN A 267 2.41 -20.08 -27.22
C GLN A 267 1.14 -20.78 -27.76
N GLN A 268 1.19 -22.10 -28.00
CA GLN A 268 0.11 -22.87 -28.61
C GLN A 268 -1.09 -23.12 -27.68
N GLN A 269 -0.93 -23.08 -26.35
CA GLN A 269 -2.07 -23.25 -25.43
C GLN A 269 -2.79 -21.93 -25.14
N CYS A 270 -2.13 -20.78 -25.27
CA CYS A 270 -2.75 -19.48 -24.98
C CYS A 270 -3.84 -19.08 -25.98
N SER A 271 -3.78 -19.56 -27.24
CA SER A 271 -4.85 -19.31 -28.21
C SER A 271 -6.20 -19.91 -27.77
N LYS A 272 -6.19 -21.07 -27.10
CA LYS A 272 -7.40 -21.72 -26.57
C LYS A 272 -8.03 -20.93 -25.42
N TYR A 273 -7.22 -20.28 -24.57
CA TYR A 273 -7.72 -19.45 -23.47
C TYR A 273 -8.12 -18.03 -23.92
N LEU A 274 -7.46 -17.48 -24.96
CA LEU A 274 -7.81 -16.19 -25.57
C LEU A 274 -9.08 -16.25 -26.43
N GLN A 275 -9.57 -17.44 -26.78
CA GLN A 275 -10.88 -17.61 -27.44
C GLN A 275 -12.06 -17.49 -26.45
N ILE A 276 -11.82 -17.60 -25.14
CA ILE A 276 -12.86 -17.56 -24.11
C ILE A 276 -13.20 -16.11 -23.72
N VAL A 277 -12.29 -15.18 -23.97
CA VAL A 277 -12.45 -13.76 -23.63
C VAL A 277 -12.41 -12.95 -24.94
N PRO A 278 -13.47 -12.21 -25.31
CA PRO A 278 -13.46 -11.44 -26.53
C PRO A 278 -12.26 -10.49 -26.55
N LYS A 279 -11.51 -10.48 -27.65
CA LYS A 279 -10.38 -9.54 -27.81
C LYS A 279 -10.91 -8.13 -27.61
N HIS A 280 -10.43 -7.44 -26.58
CA HIS A 280 -10.71 -6.02 -26.40
C HIS A 280 -10.05 -5.24 -27.54
N THR A 281 -10.85 -4.85 -28.54
CA THR A 281 -10.39 -3.96 -29.61
C THR A 281 -10.11 -2.57 -29.04
N ILE A 282 -9.28 -1.80 -29.74
CA ILE A 282 -9.02 -0.39 -29.39
C ILE A 282 -10.35 0.39 -29.33
N GLU A 283 -11.29 0.05 -30.19
CA GLU A 283 -12.66 0.58 -30.21
C GLU A 283 -13.46 0.18 -28.98
N ALA A 284 -13.36 -1.08 -28.52
CA ALA A 284 -14.01 -1.54 -27.29
C ALA A 284 -13.44 -0.83 -26.04
N ARG A 285 -12.12 -0.62 -25.97
CA ARG A 285 -11.51 0.18 -24.89
C ARG A 285 -11.94 1.64 -24.94
N ARG A 286 -11.94 2.26 -26.13
CA ARG A 286 -12.44 3.63 -26.33
C ARG A 286 -13.90 3.75 -25.91
N SER A 287 -14.75 2.81 -26.34
CA SER A 287 -16.17 2.71 -25.96
C SER A 287 -16.36 2.65 -24.45
N ILE A 288 -15.58 1.82 -23.75
CA ILE A 288 -15.61 1.74 -22.28
C ILE A 288 -15.17 3.07 -21.68
N SER A 289 -14.04 3.66 -22.10
CA SER A 289 -13.59 4.97 -21.63
C SER A 289 -14.62 6.08 -21.87
N TYR A 290 -15.27 6.13 -23.03
CA TYR A 290 -16.33 7.10 -23.33
C TYR A 290 -17.57 6.88 -22.47
N LYS A 291 -17.97 5.63 -22.23
CA LYS A 291 -19.05 5.30 -21.28
C LYS A 291 -18.70 5.73 -19.86
N THR A 292 -17.48 5.44 -19.39
CA THR A 292 -17.02 5.83 -18.05
C THR A 292 -16.94 7.35 -17.91
N MET A 293 -16.48 8.07 -18.94
CA MET A 293 -16.49 9.54 -18.97
C MET A 293 -17.92 10.11 -19.00
N GLY A 294 -18.85 9.46 -19.70
CA GLY A 294 -20.28 9.80 -19.70
C GLY A 294 -20.92 9.63 -18.32
N PHE A 295 -20.62 8.53 -17.62
CA PHE A 295 -21.07 8.32 -16.24
C PHE A 295 -20.48 9.34 -15.25
N MET A 296 -19.24 9.79 -15.46
CA MET A 296 -18.65 10.87 -14.65
C MET A 296 -19.34 12.22 -14.88
N ARG A 297 -19.75 12.54 -16.12
CA ARG A 297 -20.52 13.75 -16.43
C ARG A 297 -21.94 13.71 -15.85
N GLN A 298 -22.63 12.56 -15.89
CA GLN A 298 -23.96 12.42 -15.28
C GLN A 298 -23.92 12.54 -13.75
N ARG A 299 -22.86 12.03 -13.09
CA ARG A 299 -22.65 12.23 -11.65
C ARG A 299 -22.39 13.70 -11.27
N GLN A 300 -21.77 14.48 -12.15
CA GLN A 300 -21.60 15.93 -11.92
C GLN A 300 -22.93 16.69 -12.09
N MET A 301 -23.74 16.36 -13.10
CA MET A 301 -25.04 17.03 -13.31
C MET A 301 -26.10 16.67 -12.25
N GLY A 302 -26.07 15.45 -11.72
CA GLY A 302 -26.96 15.05 -10.60
C GLY A 302 -26.59 15.68 -9.26
N LYS A 303 -25.35 16.20 -9.10
CA LYS A 303 -24.96 16.98 -7.92
C LYS A 303 -25.39 18.45 -8.02
N THR A 304 -25.50 19.00 -9.22
CA THR A 304 -25.98 20.39 -9.43
C THR A 304 -27.49 20.52 -9.35
N SER A 305 -28.28 19.45 -9.56
CA SER A 305 -29.75 19.51 -9.49
C SER A 305 -30.33 19.38 -8.07
N LEU A 306 -29.52 19.00 -7.08
CA LEU A 306 -29.94 18.92 -5.66
C LEU A 306 -29.68 20.21 -4.86
N ALA A 307 -29.09 21.23 -5.50
CA ALA A 307 -28.82 22.54 -4.90
C ALA A 307 -29.79 23.65 -5.37
N ALA A 308 -30.83 23.30 -6.12
CA ALA A 308 -31.83 24.25 -6.61
C ALA A 308 -33.23 23.65 -6.50
N THR A 309 -33.82 23.75 -5.32
CA THR A 309 -35.28 23.78 -5.14
C THR A 309 -35.53 24.76 -3.99
N PRO A 310 -36.47 25.70 -4.14
CA PRO A 310 -36.53 26.95 -3.38
C PRO A 310 -36.77 26.78 -1.88
#